data_AF-A0AAP8KT87-F1
#
_entry.id   AF-A0AAP8KT87-F1
#
_cell.length_a   1.000
_cell.length_b   1.000
_cell.length_c   1.000
_cell.angle_alpha   90.00
_cell.angle_beta   90.00
_cell.angle_gamma   90.00
#
_symmetry.space_group_name_H-M   'P 1'
#
loop_
_entity.id
_entity.type
_entity.pdbx_description
1 polymer ?
#
loop_
_entity_poly.entity_id
_entity_poly.type
_entity_poly.pdbx_seq_one_letter_code
_entity_poly.pdbx_strand_id
1 'polypeptide(L)'
;MSIEIWITIIVFFLTMIVIFWRPRGLNEAWPAAIGAGIILITGLVSKPDVMDIISKIGGASITILATIVMAVILESFGFFHWSAAKLANLAKGSGRRLYWYIQLLCFLMTLLFNNDGSILITTPILILLLKNLQLKPHQQIPYLLSGALIATASSAPIGVSNIVNLIALNIVHMTLYMHTAMMFVPATLGLLFMSWLMYTVLKKKLPSVKRTKFC
;
A
#
# COMPACT_ATOMS: atom_id res chain seq x y z
N MET A 1 20.21 -33.53 4.18
CA MET A 1 20.17 -32.05 4.30
C MET A 1 21.37 -31.62 5.13
N SER A 2 22.16 -30.67 4.62
CA SER A 2 23.33 -30.12 5.31
C SER A 2 22.92 -29.31 6.55
N ILE A 3 23.80 -29.28 7.57
CA ILE A 3 23.63 -28.50 8.82
C ILE A 3 23.31 -27.02 8.54
N GLU A 4 23.89 -26.49 7.47
CA GLU A 4 23.68 -25.14 6.94
C GLU A 4 22.20 -24.83 6.66
N ILE A 5 21.47 -25.78 6.06
CA ILE A 5 20.05 -25.61 5.74
C ILE A 5 19.23 -25.49 7.02
N TRP A 6 19.55 -26.31 8.03
CA TRP A 6 18.86 -26.27 9.33
C TRP A 6 19.07 -24.94 10.06
N ILE A 7 20.30 -24.40 10.03
CA ILE A 7 20.60 -23.09 10.62
C ILE A 7 19.77 -22.01 9.94
N THR A 8 19.75 -21.97 8.60
CA THR A 8 18.98 -20.98 7.84
C THR A 8 17.49 -21.06 8.15
N ILE A 9 16.92 -22.28 8.19
CA ILE A 9 15.51 -22.50 8.51
C ILE A 9 15.19 -22.01 9.93
N ILE A 10 16.01 -22.37 10.92
CA ILE A 10 15.80 -21.97 12.32
C ILE A 10 15.86 -20.45 12.45
N VAL A 11 16.88 -19.81 11.87
CA VAL A 11 17.03 -18.36 11.91
C VAL A 11 15.85 -17.68 11.23
N PHE A 12 15.43 -18.16 10.05
CA PHE A 12 14.28 -17.62 9.33
C PHE A 12 12.99 -17.68 10.17
N PHE A 13 12.65 -18.86 10.71
CA PHE A 13 11.44 -19.02 11.52
C PHE A 13 11.50 -18.20 12.80
N LEU A 14 12.65 -18.17 13.48
CA LEU A 14 12.81 -17.40 14.71
C LEU A 14 12.68 -15.90 14.44
N THR A 15 13.32 -15.39 13.39
CA THR A 15 13.17 -13.99 12.96
C THR A 15 11.73 -13.66 12.58
N MET A 16 11.05 -14.52 11.81
CA MET A 16 9.63 -14.33 11.45
C MET A 16 8.71 -14.34 12.66
N ILE A 17 8.89 -15.27 13.60
CA ILE A 17 8.10 -15.34 14.83
C ILE A 17 8.26 -14.05 15.63
N VAL A 18 9.50 -13.55 15.80
CA VAL A 18 9.73 -12.31 16.56
C VAL A 18 9.11 -11.10 15.85
N ILE A 19 9.18 -11.03 14.52
CA ILE A 19 8.55 -9.96 13.73
C ILE A 19 7.02 -9.97 13.91
N PHE A 20 6.38 -11.14 13.81
CA PHE A 20 4.92 -11.25 13.96
C PHE A 20 4.44 -11.09 15.40
N TRP A 21 5.19 -11.63 16.37
CA TRP A 21 4.85 -11.50 17.79
C TRP A 21 5.00 -10.04 18.26
N ARG A 22 5.91 -9.27 17.63
CA ARG A 22 6.24 -7.88 17.96
C ARG A 22 6.37 -7.62 19.47
N PRO A 23 7.25 -8.35 20.17
CA PRO A 23 7.34 -8.28 21.63
C PRO A 23 7.64 -6.84 22.07
N ARG A 24 6.81 -6.30 22.97
CA ARG A 24 6.94 -4.93 23.53
C ARG A 24 7.00 -3.81 22.48
N GLY A 25 6.41 -4.01 21.30
CA GLY A 25 6.43 -3.00 20.24
C GLY A 25 7.81 -2.78 19.62
N LEU A 26 8.69 -3.79 19.69
CA LEU A 26 9.99 -3.75 19.01
C LEU A 26 9.82 -3.40 17.53
N ASN A 27 10.72 -2.55 17.04
CA ASN A 27 10.81 -2.23 15.61
C ASN A 27 11.24 -3.49 14.86
N GLU A 28 10.51 -3.84 13.80
CA GLU A 28 10.75 -4.99 12.94
C GLU A 28 12.16 -5.01 12.33
N ALA A 29 12.79 -3.83 12.22
CA ALA A 29 14.17 -3.70 11.74
C ALA A 29 15.19 -4.42 12.64
N TRP A 30 14.99 -4.47 13.96
CA TRP A 30 15.95 -5.10 14.88
C TRP A 30 16.02 -6.62 14.72
N PRO A 31 14.90 -7.37 14.81
CA PRO A 31 14.92 -8.82 14.55
C PRO A 31 15.44 -9.18 13.15
N ALA A 32 15.11 -8.37 12.13
CA ALA A 32 15.59 -8.57 10.78
C ALA A 32 17.12 -8.36 10.68
N ALA A 33 17.65 -7.29 11.28
CA ALA A 33 19.08 -7.01 11.29
C ALA A 33 19.88 -8.06 12.06
N ILE A 34 19.36 -8.55 13.20
CA ILE A 34 19.99 -9.61 13.98
C ILE A 34 20.00 -10.93 13.17
N GLY A 35 18.87 -11.30 12.56
CA GLY A 35 18.79 -12.49 11.71
C GLY A 35 19.75 -12.45 10.52
N ALA A 36 19.81 -11.31 9.82
CA ALA A 36 20.78 -11.08 8.75
C ALA A 36 22.23 -11.16 9.26
N GLY A 37 22.52 -10.58 10.42
CA GLY A 37 23.84 -10.66 11.06
C GLY A 37 24.26 -12.10 11.36
N ILE A 38 23.35 -12.93 11.91
CA ILE A 38 23.63 -14.35 12.17
C ILE A 38 23.96 -15.09 10.87
N ILE A 39 23.20 -14.87 9.80
CA ILE A 39 23.42 -15.52 8.50
C ILE A 39 24.76 -15.10 7.87
N LEU A 40 25.13 -13.81 8.00
CA LEU A 40 26.41 -13.30 7.49
C LEU A 40 27.59 -13.85 8.29
N ILE A 41 27.50 -13.90 9.62
CA ILE A 41 28.58 -14.40 10.50
C ILE A 41 28.80 -15.90 10.31
N THR A 42 27.71 -16.66 10.10
CA THR A 42 27.79 -18.11 9.84
C THR A 42 28.35 -18.45 8.46
N GLY A 43 28.58 -17.45 7.58
CA GLY A 43 29.17 -17.65 6.26
C GLY A 43 28.26 -18.40 5.28
N LEU A 44 26.99 -18.58 5.63
CA LEU A 44 25.99 -19.31 4.83
C LEU A 44 25.63 -18.61 3.52
N VAL A 45 25.85 -17.29 3.47
CA VAL A 45 25.57 -16.44 2.31
C VAL A 45 26.86 -15.82 1.83
N SER A 46 27.15 -15.97 0.54
CA SER A 46 28.37 -15.46 -0.06
C SER A 46 28.24 -13.96 -0.39
N LYS A 47 29.37 -13.26 -0.53
CA LYS A 47 29.39 -11.84 -0.96
C LYS A 47 28.60 -11.57 -2.26
N PRO A 48 28.69 -12.40 -3.32
CA PRO A 48 27.89 -12.16 -4.53
C PRO A 48 26.39 -12.30 -4.28
N ASP A 49 25.95 -13.20 -3.41
CA ASP A 49 24.53 -13.33 -3.06
C ASP A 49 23.99 -12.07 -2.37
N VAL A 50 24.79 -11.47 -1.47
CA VAL A 50 24.45 -10.19 -0.82
C VAL A 50 24.32 -9.08 -1.87
N MET A 51 25.24 -9.01 -2.83
CA MET A 51 25.19 -8.01 -3.90
C MET A 51 23.94 -8.19 -4.79
N ASP A 52 23.61 -9.43 -5.14
CA ASP A 52 22.42 -9.76 -5.91
C ASP A 52 21.14 -9.31 -5.17
N ILE A 53 21.04 -9.60 -3.86
CA ILE A 53 19.92 -9.15 -3.02
C ILE A 53 19.81 -7.62 -2.98
N ILE A 54 20.93 -6.91 -2.78
CA ILE A 54 20.96 -5.44 -2.76
C ILE A 54 20.51 -4.88 -4.10
N SER A 55 20.95 -5.45 -5.22
CA SER A 55 20.57 -4.98 -6.55
C SER A 55 19.07 -5.15 -6.82
N LYS A 56 18.47 -6.25 -6.34
CA LYS A 56 17.04 -6.54 -6.48
C LYS A 56 16.16 -5.63 -5.62
N ILE A 57 16.62 -5.24 -4.43
CA ILE A 57 15.83 -4.43 -3.48
C ILE A 57 16.16 -2.93 -3.58
N GLY A 58 17.32 -2.55 -4.10
CA GLY A 58 17.79 -1.16 -4.13
C GLY A 58 16.85 -0.21 -4.86
N GLY A 59 16.42 -0.57 -6.08
CA GLY A 59 15.49 0.25 -6.85
C GLY A 59 14.14 0.44 -6.16
N ALA A 60 13.65 -0.59 -5.47
CA ALA A 60 12.44 -0.53 -4.68
C ALA A 60 12.55 0.46 -3.51
N SER A 61 13.64 0.36 -2.74
CA SER A 61 13.91 1.24 -1.60
C SER A 61 14.01 2.70 -2.00
N ILE A 62 14.72 2.99 -3.10
CA ILE A 62 14.84 4.36 -3.65
C ILE A 62 13.46 4.89 -4.05
N THR A 63 12.63 4.05 -4.68
CA THR A 63 11.27 4.45 -5.08
C THR A 63 10.42 4.82 -3.87
N ILE A 64 10.42 4.00 -2.81
CA ILE A 64 9.68 4.29 -1.57
C ILE A 64 10.18 5.60 -0.96
N LEU A 65 11.49 5.79 -0.84
CA LEU A 65 12.07 7.02 -0.31
C LEU A 65 11.66 8.24 -1.14
N ALA A 66 11.73 8.15 -2.47
CA ALA A 66 11.30 9.21 -3.38
C ALA A 66 9.81 9.53 -3.21
N THR A 67 8.95 8.53 -3.05
CA THR A 67 7.51 8.75 -2.80
C THR A 67 7.23 9.41 -1.45
N ILE A 68 8.00 9.07 -0.39
CA ILE A 68 7.88 9.74 0.92
C ILE A 68 8.25 11.21 0.78
N VAL A 69 9.39 11.51 0.15
CA VAL A 69 9.83 12.90 -0.10
C VAL A 69 8.77 13.65 -0.91
N MET A 70 8.24 13.04 -1.97
CA MET A 70 7.20 13.64 -2.77
C MET A 70 5.92 13.92 -1.98
N ALA A 71 5.50 13.00 -1.11
CA ALA A 71 4.34 13.19 -0.25
C ALA A 71 4.52 14.37 0.71
N VAL A 72 5.71 14.51 1.31
CA VAL A 72 6.06 15.66 2.17
C VAL A 72 6.02 16.97 1.37
N ILE A 73 6.54 16.98 0.14
CA ILE A 73 6.50 18.17 -0.72
C ILE A 73 5.03 18.50 -1.06
N LEU A 74 4.21 17.52 -1.46
CA LEU A 74 2.77 17.68 -1.75
C LEU A 74 2.01 18.26 -0.55
N GLU A 75 2.33 17.79 0.65
CA GLU A 75 1.76 18.32 1.88
C GLU A 75 2.13 19.79 2.09
N SER A 76 3.41 20.15 1.86
CA SER A 76 3.93 21.49 2.16
C SER A 76 3.25 22.63 1.37
N PHE A 77 2.83 22.39 0.12
CA PHE A 77 2.07 23.37 -0.67
C PHE A 77 0.54 23.20 -0.57
N GLY A 78 0.06 22.37 0.37
CA GLY A 78 -1.36 22.25 0.68
C GLY A 78 -2.17 21.38 -0.28
N PHE A 79 -1.52 20.53 -1.09
CA PHE A 79 -2.21 19.64 -2.04
C PHE A 79 -3.25 18.75 -1.36
N PHE A 80 -2.96 18.28 -0.15
CA PHE A 80 -3.86 17.39 0.59
C PHE A 80 -5.15 18.09 1.00
N HIS A 81 -5.03 19.35 1.46
CA HIS A 81 -6.17 20.20 1.78
C HIS A 81 -7.02 20.49 0.55
N TRP A 82 -6.38 20.85 -0.57
CA TRP A 82 -7.06 21.10 -1.83
C TRP A 82 -7.81 19.85 -2.35
N SER A 83 -7.15 18.69 -2.30
CA SER A 83 -7.73 17.41 -2.73
C SER A 83 -8.94 17.04 -1.87
N ALA A 84 -8.82 17.16 -0.54
CA ALA A 84 -9.93 16.93 0.38
C ALA A 84 -11.10 17.90 0.10
N ALA A 85 -10.83 19.19 -0.09
CA ALA A 85 -11.86 20.18 -0.41
C ALA A 85 -12.59 19.84 -1.71
N LYS A 86 -11.85 19.44 -2.74
CA LYS A 86 -12.43 19.04 -4.02
C LYS A 86 -13.34 17.82 -3.88
N LEU A 87 -12.90 16.79 -3.16
CA LEU A 87 -13.68 15.57 -2.93
C LEU A 87 -14.99 15.84 -2.18
N ALA A 88 -14.94 16.66 -1.14
CA ALA A 88 -16.14 17.03 -0.40
C ALA A 88 -17.13 17.85 -1.23
N ASN A 89 -16.63 18.78 -2.04
CA ASN A 89 -17.46 19.56 -2.97
C ASN A 89 -18.13 18.66 -4.02
N LEU A 90 -17.39 17.68 -4.55
CA LEU A 90 -17.90 16.69 -5.50
C LEU A 90 -18.95 15.76 -4.87
N ALA A 91 -18.78 15.40 -3.60
CA ALA A 91 -19.74 14.56 -2.87
C ALA A 91 -21.13 15.19 -2.75
N LYS A 92 -21.23 16.53 -2.81
CA LYS A 92 -22.51 17.29 -2.73
C LYS A 92 -23.42 16.83 -1.58
N GLY A 93 -22.84 16.51 -0.42
CA GLY A 93 -23.57 16.04 0.77
C GLY A 93 -24.05 14.58 0.73
N SER A 94 -23.65 13.79 -0.27
CA SER A 94 -23.99 12.38 -0.36
C SER A 94 -22.82 11.49 0.04
N GLY A 95 -22.97 10.69 1.09
CA GLY A 95 -21.96 9.70 1.51
C GLY A 95 -21.71 8.60 0.46
N ARG A 96 -22.72 8.28 -0.35
CA ARG A 96 -22.57 7.34 -1.48
C ARG A 96 -21.70 7.91 -2.59
N ARG A 97 -21.86 9.19 -2.93
CA ARG A 97 -20.99 9.85 -3.91
C ARG A 97 -19.57 9.98 -3.37
N LEU A 98 -19.44 10.37 -2.11
CA LEU A 98 -18.15 10.45 -1.43
C LEU A 98 -17.39 9.12 -1.50
N TYR A 99 -18.07 8.01 -1.25
CA TYR A 99 -17.49 6.66 -1.35
C TYR A 99 -16.85 6.42 -2.72
N TRP A 100 -17.59 6.64 -3.80
CA TRP A 100 -17.06 6.42 -5.17
C TRP A 100 -15.93 7.38 -5.53
N TYR A 101 -15.97 8.64 -5.06
CA TYR A 101 -14.89 9.59 -5.31
C TYR A 101 -13.62 9.26 -4.54
N ILE A 102 -13.74 8.84 -3.27
CA ILE A 102 -12.62 8.28 -2.51
C ILE A 102 -12.06 7.08 -3.26
N GLN A 103 -12.95 6.26 -3.82
CA GLN A 103 -12.50 5.06 -4.45
C GLN A 103 -11.68 5.31 -5.73
N LEU A 104 -12.18 6.25 -6.52
CA LEU A 104 -11.51 6.74 -7.72
C LEU A 104 -10.17 7.41 -7.39
N LEU A 105 -10.10 8.19 -6.30
CA LEU A 105 -8.84 8.79 -5.84
C LEU A 105 -7.80 7.71 -5.52
N CYS A 106 -8.17 6.70 -4.72
CA CYS A 106 -7.27 5.60 -4.36
C CYS A 106 -6.80 4.82 -5.59
N PHE A 107 -7.68 4.60 -6.56
CA PHE A 107 -7.32 3.97 -7.83
C PHE A 107 -6.31 4.82 -8.62
N LEU A 108 -6.60 6.12 -8.81
CA LEU A 108 -5.73 7.04 -9.54
C LEU A 108 -4.36 7.21 -8.86
N MET A 109 -4.32 7.34 -7.53
CA MET A 109 -3.07 7.44 -6.80
C MET A 109 -2.24 6.17 -6.94
N THR A 110 -2.87 4.98 -6.99
CA THR A 110 -2.16 3.72 -7.22
C THR A 110 -1.72 3.55 -8.68
N LEU A 111 -2.37 4.20 -9.64
CA LEU A 111 -1.89 4.20 -11.02
C LEU A 111 -0.68 5.11 -11.21
N LEU A 112 -0.67 6.26 -10.55
CA LEU A 112 0.39 7.26 -10.66
C LEU A 112 1.60 6.97 -9.75
N PHE A 113 1.34 6.37 -8.59
CA PHE A 113 2.33 6.02 -7.59
C PHE A 113 2.38 4.51 -7.38
N ASN A 114 3.43 4.03 -6.72
CA ASN A 114 3.42 2.66 -6.20
C ASN A 114 2.32 2.51 -5.12
N ASN A 115 1.99 1.26 -4.79
CA ASN A 115 1.00 0.91 -3.78
C ASN A 115 1.33 1.56 -2.42
N ASP A 116 2.59 1.48 -1.99
CA ASP A 116 3.05 2.06 -0.73
C ASP A 116 2.89 3.59 -0.70
N GLY A 117 3.33 4.27 -1.75
CA GLY A 117 3.22 5.72 -1.89
C GLY A 117 1.78 6.19 -2.02
N SER A 118 0.93 5.43 -2.71
CA SER A 118 -0.51 5.68 -2.81
C SER A 118 -1.15 5.67 -1.43
N ILE A 119 -0.86 4.67 -0.57
CA ILE A 119 -1.38 4.62 0.80
C ILE A 119 -0.83 5.79 1.63
N LEU A 120 0.46 6.09 1.52
CA LEU A 120 1.12 7.17 2.27
C LEU A 120 0.55 8.55 1.93
N ILE A 121 0.14 8.78 0.69
CA ILE A 121 -0.48 10.04 0.22
C ILE A 121 -1.99 10.07 0.50
N THR A 122 -2.71 8.99 0.19
CA THR A 122 -4.17 8.98 0.30
C THR A 122 -4.66 8.98 1.74
N THR A 123 -3.94 8.32 2.65
CA THR A 123 -4.33 8.25 4.07
C THR A 123 -4.48 9.63 4.73
N PRO A 124 -3.48 10.54 4.69
CA PRO A 124 -3.64 11.87 5.28
C PRO A 124 -4.74 12.68 4.58
N ILE A 125 -4.88 12.58 3.25
CA ILE A 125 -5.96 13.25 2.50
C ILE A 125 -7.34 12.81 3.01
N LEU A 126 -7.54 11.49 3.17
CA LEU A 126 -8.80 10.94 3.63
C LEU A 126 -9.09 11.28 5.09
N ILE A 127 -8.10 11.22 5.97
CA ILE A 127 -8.26 11.63 7.37
C ILE A 127 -8.68 13.10 7.45
N LEU A 128 -8.02 13.97 6.68
CA LEU A 128 -8.32 15.40 6.64
C LEU A 128 -9.74 15.67 6.10
N LEU A 129 -10.12 15.01 5.02
CA LEU A 129 -11.46 15.05 4.44
C LEU A 129 -12.53 14.62 5.45
N LEU A 130 -12.37 13.47 6.08
CA LEU A 130 -13.35 12.90 7.00
C LEU A 130 -13.46 13.71 8.31
N LYS A 131 -12.34 14.29 8.78
CA LYS A 131 -12.32 15.22 9.91
C LYS A 131 -13.07 16.52 9.60
N ASN A 132 -12.86 17.09 8.41
CA ASN A 132 -13.58 18.30 7.96
C ASN A 132 -15.08 18.07 7.74
N LEU A 133 -15.49 16.83 7.45
CA LEU A 133 -16.90 16.42 7.38
C LEU A 133 -17.52 16.11 8.76
N GLN A 134 -16.74 16.25 9.85
CA GLN A 134 -17.16 15.99 11.23
C GLN A 134 -17.76 14.59 11.45
N LEU A 135 -17.25 13.58 10.71
CA LEU A 135 -17.72 12.20 10.85
C LEU A 135 -17.16 11.58 12.14
N LYS A 136 -18.01 10.84 12.87
CA LYS A 136 -17.57 10.10 14.07
C LYS A 136 -16.56 9.01 13.69
N PRO A 137 -15.60 8.64 14.55
CA PRO A 137 -14.56 7.66 14.23
C PRO A 137 -15.10 6.34 13.63
N HIS A 138 -16.19 5.79 14.19
CA HIS A 138 -16.81 4.57 13.68
C HIS A 138 -17.38 4.69 12.25
N GLN A 139 -17.67 5.91 11.80
CA GLN A 139 -18.16 6.19 10.45
C GLN A 139 -17.03 6.43 9.45
N GLN A 140 -15.82 6.70 9.93
CA GLN A 140 -14.63 6.89 9.09
C GLN A 140 -14.06 5.56 8.61
N ILE A 141 -14.10 4.53 9.47
CA ILE A 141 -13.55 3.19 9.21
C ILE A 141 -14.01 2.61 7.86
N PRO A 142 -15.31 2.63 7.50
CA PRO A 142 -15.76 2.19 6.17
C PRO A 142 -15.02 2.84 4.99
N TYR A 143 -14.83 4.16 5.03
CA TYR A 143 -14.20 4.91 3.94
C TYR A 143 -12.69 4.64 3.88
N LEU A 144 -12.02 4.62 5.04
CA LEU A 144 -10.58 4.36 5.12
C LEU A 144 -10.25 2.93 4.72
N LEU A 145 -11.01 1.95 5.23
CA LEU A 145 -10.77 0.53 4.94
C LEU A 145 -11.02 0.20 3.47
N SER A 146 -12.14 0.67 2.90
CA SER A 146 -12.43 0.45 1.48
C SER A 146 -11.41 1.13 0.56
N GLY A 147 -11.05 2.37 0.87
CA GLY A 147 -10.01 3.10 0.16
C GLY A 147 -8.67 2.36 0.18
N ALA A 148 -8.22 1.92 1.35
CA ALA A 148 -6.98 1.16 1.52
C ALA A 148 -7.01 -0.16 0.75
N LEU A 149 -8.07 -0.95 0.89
CA LEU A 149 -8.22 -2.23 0.20
C LEU A 149 -8.13 -2.09 -1.32
N ILE A 150 -8.79 -1.07 -1.88
CA ILE A 150 -8.76 -0.87 -3.32
C ILE A 150 -7.49 -0.17 -3.76
N ALA A 151 -6.88 0.72 -2.97
CA ALA A 151 -5.52 1.20 -3.26
C ALA A 151 -4.57 -0.01 -3.44
N THR A 152 -4.63 -0.99 -2.53
CA THR A 152 -3.83 -2.22 -2.66
C THR A 152 -4.21 -3.05 -3.89
N ALA A 153 -5.51 -3.31 -4.11
CA ALA A 153 -5.98 -4.14 -5.21
C ALA A 153 -5.78 -3.50 -6.60
N SER A 154 -5.77 -2.16 -6.68
CA SER A 154 -5.59 -1.40 -7.92
C SER A 154 -4.21 -1.56 -8.55
N SER A 155 -3.24 -2.13 -7.81
CA SER A 155 -1.89 -2.40 -8.32
C SER A 155 -1.82 -3.65 -9.21
N ALA A 156 -2.80 -4.56 -9.12
CA ALA A 156 -2.81 -5.83 -9.84
C ALA A 156 -2.93 -5.71 -11.37
N PRO A 157 -3.76 -4.82 -11.96
CA PRO A 157 -3.97 -4.78 -13.41
C PRO A 157 -2.74 -4.39 -14.25
N ILE A 158 -1.91 -3.45 -13.75
CA ILE A 158 -0.79 -2.89 -14.52
C ILE A 158 0.57 -3.40 -14.01
N GLY A 159 0.64 -3.91 -12.79
CA GLY A 159 1.85 -4.50 -12.20
C GLY A 159 3.00 -3.54 -11.90
N VAL A 160 3.09 -2.39 -12.60
CA VAL A 160 4.07 -1.31 -12.36
C VAL A 160 3.96 -0.76 -10.95
N SER A 161 2.73 -0.66 -10.45
CA SER A 161 2.42 -0.06 -9.15
C SER A 161 2.81 -0.94 -7.96
N ASN A 162 3.37 -2.14 -8.18
CA ASN A 162 3.78 -3.03 -7.09
C ASN A 162 5.19 -3.58 -7.33
N ILE A 163 6.12 -3.16 -6.48
CA ILE A 163 7.52 -3.59 -6.47
C ILE A 163 7.63 -5.12 -6.41
N VAL A 164 6.83 -5.78 -5.57
CA VAL A 164 6.87 -7.25 -5.43
C VAL A 164 6.55 -7.91 -6.76
N ASN A 165 5.64 -7.31 -7.54
CA ASN A 165 5.29 -7.80 -8.85
C ASN A 165 6.43 -7.60 -9.86
N LEU A 166 7.10 -6.44 -9.82
CA LEU A 166 8.29 -6.20 -10.66
C LEU A 166 9.44 -7.16 -10.33
N ILE A 167 9.65 -7.48 -9.06
CA ILE A 167 10.65 -8.48 -8.64
C ILE A 167 10.27 -9.87 -9.15
N ALA A 168 9.00 -10.28 -8.99
CA ALA A 168 8.51 -11.55 -9.49
C ALA A 168 8.67 -11.68 -11.02
N LEU A 169 8.35 -10.62 -11.77
CA LEU A 169 8.52 -10.59 -13.22
C LEU A 169 9.98 -10.72 -13.66
N ASN A 170 10.91 -10.09 -12.93
CA ASN A 170 12.35 -10.25 -13.17
C ASN A 170 12.82 -11.69 -12.91
N ILE A 171 12.32 -12.34 -11.86
CA ILE A 171 12.68 -13.73 -11.52
C ILE A 171 12.14 -14.72 -12.57
N VAL A 172 10.92 -14.48 -13.08
CA VAL A 172 10.25 -15.35 -14.06
C VAL A 172 10.61 -14.97 -15.51
N HIS A 173 11.46 -13.95 -15.71
CA HIS A 173 11.86 -13.42 -17.01
C HIS A 173 10.67 -13.04 -17.92
N MET A 174 9.60 -12.52 -17.32
CA MET A 174 8.39 -12.11 -18.04
C MET A 174 8.36 -10.60 -18.23
N THR A 175 7.99 -10.13 -19.42
CA THR A 175 7.86 -8.69 -19.66
C THR A 175 6.62 -8.12 -18.99
N LEU A 176 6.72 -6.88 -18.52
CA LEU A 176 5.60 -6.13 -17.93
C LEU A 176 4.39 -6.05 -18.88
N TYR A 177 4.65 -5.93 -20.18
CA TYR A 177 3.61 -5.89 -21.20
C TYR A 177 2.81 -7.20 -21.23
N MET A 178 3.50 -8.35 -21.20
CA MET A 178 2.84 -9.66 -21.22
C MET A 178 2.03 -9.87 -19.94
N HIS A 179 2.58 -9.51 -18.78
CA HIS A 179 1.85 -9.53 -17.51
C HIS A 179 0.59 -8.67 -17.58
N THR A 180 0.71 -7.42 -18.04
CA THR A 180 -0.43 -6.50 -18.14
C THR A 180 -1.46 -7.04 -19.12
N ALA A 181 -1.07 -7.53 -20.29
CA ALA A 181 -2.00 -8.10 -21.26
C ALA A 181 -2.81 -9.28 -20.69
N MET A 182 -2.17 -10.14 -19.89
CA MET A 182 -2.85 -11.29 -19.26
C MET A 182 -3.68 -10.90 -18.04
N MET A 183 -3.19 -9.99 -17.19
CA MET A 183 -3.82 -9.66 -15.92
C MET A 183 -4.81 -8.49 -16.01
N PHE A 184 -4.71 -7.62 -17.00
CA PHE A 184 -5.52 -6.39 -17.05
C PHE A 184 -7.02 -6.70 -17.02
N VAL A 185 -7.50 -7.60 -17.87
CA VAL A 185 -8.92 -7.98 -17.92
C VAL A 185 -9.39 -8.66 -16.62
N PRO A 186 -8.80 -9.78 -16.16
CA PRO A 186 -9.26 -10.44 -14.94
C PRO A 186 -9.09 -9.57 -13.68
N ALA A 187 -8.00 -8.81 -13.56
CA ALA A 187 -7.76 -7.97 -12.40
C ALA A 187 -8.68 -6.75 -12.37
N THR A 188 -8.98 -6.11 -13.50
CA THR A 188 -9.96 -5.00 -13.53
C THR A 188 -11.36 -5.48 -13.21
N LEU A 189 -11.79 -6.64 -13.72
CA LEU A 189 -13.07 -7.24 -13.36
C LEU A 189 -13.12 -7.59 -11.86
N GLY A 190 -12.06 -8.18 -11.32
CA GLY A 190 -11.94 -8.47 -9.89
C GLY A 190 -11.98 -7.20 -9.04
N LEU A 191 -11.33 -6.13 -9.48
CA LEU A 191 -11.33 -4.82 -8.80
C LEU A 191 -12.72 -4.19 -8.78
N LEU A 192 -13.42 -4.20 -9.91
CA LEU A 192 -14.80 -3.71 -10.02
C LEU A 192 -15.74 -4.53 -9.14
N PHE A 193 -15.59 -5.86 -9.16
CA PHE A 193 -16.38 -6.76 -8.31
C PHE A 193 -16.12 -6.50 -6.82
N MET A 194 -14.86 -6.36 -6.42
CA MET A 194 -14.48 -6.03 -5.04
C MET A 194 -15.05 -4.68 -4.61
N SER A 195 -14.96 -3.66 -5.46
CA SER A 195 -15.51 -2.32 -5.20
C SER A 195 -17.03 -2.36 -5.06
N TRP A 196 -17.70 -3.09 -5.93
CA TRP A 196 -19.14 -3.30 -5.83
C TRP A 196 -19.52 -4.05 -4.56
N LEU A 197 -18.83 -5.14 -4.22
CA LEU A 197 -19.08 -5.92 -3.00
C LEU A 197 -18.89 -5.06 -1.75
N MET A 198 -17.80 -4.30 -1.66
CA MET A 198 -17.55 -3.36 -0.57
C MET A 198 -18.65 -2.30 -0.48
N TYR A 199 -19.09 -1.74 -1.60
CA TYR A 199 -20.22 -0.82 -1.62
C TYR A 199 -21.50 -1.48 -1.09
N THR A 200 -21.83 -2.71 -1.49
CA THR A 200 -23.05 -3.38 -1.03
C THR A 200 -23.05 -3.67 0.48
N VAL A 201 -21.89 -4.00 1.05
CA VAL A 201 -21.71 -4.24 2.48
C VAL A 201 -21.75 -2.93 3.27
N LEU A 202 -21.09 -1.88 2.76
CA LEU A 202 -20.93 -0.61 3.46
C LEU A 202 -22.09 0.35 3.25
N LYS A 203 -22.91 0.24 2.20
CA LYS A 203 -23.99 1.20 1.86
C LYS A 203 -24.96 1.50 2.99
N LYS A 204 -25.17 0.55 3.92
CA LYS A 204 -26.04 0.71 5.09
C LYS A 204 -25.37 1.48 6.23
N LYS A 205 -24.03 1.49 6.27
CA LYS A 205 -23.20 2.17 7.28
C LYS A 205 -22.69 3.53 6.83
N LEU A 206 -22.88 3.92 5.56
CA LEU A 206 -22.47 5.22 5.03
C LEU A 206 -23.44 6.32 5.53
N PRO A 207 -22.98 7.25 6.40
CA PRO A 207 -23.83 8.34 6.85
C PRO A 207 -24.07 9.36 5.73
N SER A 208 -25.20 10.07 5.83
CA SER A 208 -25.41 11.31 5.08
C SER A 208 -24.33 12.32 5.47
N VAL A 209 -23.66 12.88 4.47
CA VAL A 209 -22.54 13.82 4.68
C VAL A 209 -23.11 15.24 4.72
N LYS A 210 -22.85 15.99 5.79
CA LYS A 210 -23.28 17.39 5.83
C LYS A 210 -22.43 18.21 4.85
N ARG A 211 -23.05 19.15 4.16
CA ARG A 211 -22.36 20.08 3.25
C ARG A 211 -21.57 21.09 4.09
N THR A 212 -20.31 20.82 4.36
CA THR A 212 -19.41 21.80 5.02
C THR A 212 -18.72 22.67 3.98
N LYS A 213 -18.62 23.97 4.28
CA LYS A 213 -17.74 24.88 3.53
C LYS A 213 -16.31 24.59 4.01
N PHE A 214 -15.42 24.24 3.08
CA PHE A 214 -13.99 24.30 3.34
C PHE A 214 -13.64 25.79 3.45
N CYS A 215 -13.34 26.24 4.66
CA CYS A 215 -12.73 27.55 4.92
C CYS A 215 -11.22 27.39 4.87
#